data_AF-A0A8C5FBF3-F1
#
_entry.id   AF-A0A8C5FBF3-F1
#
_cell.length_a   1.000
_cell.length_b   1.000
_cell.length_c   1.000
_cell.angle_alpha   90.00
_cell.angle_beta   90.00
_cell.angle_gamma   90.00
#
_symmetry.space_group_name_H-M   'P 1'
#
loop_
_entity.id
_entity.type
_entity.pdbx_description
1 polymer ?
#
loop_
_entity_poly.entity_id
_entity_poly.type
_entity_poly.pdbx_seq_one_letter_code
_entity_poly.pdbx_strand_id
1 'polypeptide(L)'
;MHRSGRLRLRPWLEEQIESGKYPGVTWLDQSAQIFQIPWRHAARHGWSIDQDATLFRSWAMHTGRYRLGRDKPDPKTWKANFRCALNSLTDVCELQDRSRKRGHLASRVYRMLPPTTPQTTPPRTRMHNTGRTDRFMQQIYHYGFMVNLSVSMDEGICYIM
;
A
#
# COMPACT_ATOMS: atom_id res chain seq x y z
N MET A 1 -16.39 -20.97 -8.92
CA MET A 1 -16.27 -20.90 -7.44
C MET A 1 -15.98 -19.45 -7.06
N HIS A 2 -16.91 -18.79 -6.38
CA HIS A 2 -16.76 -17.39 -5.95
C HIS A 2 -15.69 -17.33 -4.84
N ARG A 3 -14.58 -16.60 -5.07
CA ARG A 3 -13.68 -16.27 -3.95
C ARG A 3 -14.41 -15.30 -3.03
N SER A 4 -14.66 -15.78 -1.83
CA SER A 4 -15.27 -15.12 -0.68
C SER A 4 -14.56 -13.81 -0.34
N GLY A 5 -15.33 -12.72 -0.21
CA GLY A 5 -14.92 -11.49 0.45
C GLY A 5 -13.85 -10.65 -0.28
N ARG A 6 -13.93 -9.32 -0.13
CA ARG A 6 -12.90 -8.41 -0.62
C ARG A 6 -11.65 -8.51 0.26
N LEU A 7 -10.57 -9.06 -0.28
CA LEU A 7 -9.28 -9.15 0.41
C LEU A 7 -8.75 -7.78 0.85
N ARG A 8 -8.12 -7.73 2.02
CA ARG A 8 -7.28 -6.60 2.48
C ARG A 8 -5.99 -6.54 1.66
N LEU A 9 -5.26 -5.41 1.73
CA LEU A 9 -4.14 -5.16 0.83
C LEU A 9 -3.06 -6.23 0.89
N ARG A 10 -2.63 -6.65 2.09
CA ARG A 10 -1.53 -7.62 2.23
C ARG A 10 -1.79 -8.94 1.49
N PRO A 11 -2.84 -9.73 1.80
CA PRO A 11 -3.09 -10.99 1.10
C PRO A 11 -3.42 -10.79 -0.38
N TRP A 12 -4.09 -9.69 -0.74
CA TRP A 12 -4.32 -9.36 -2.15
C TRP A 12 -3.02 -9.11 -2.91
N LEU A 13 -2.09 -8.37 -2.31
CA LEU A 13 -0.81 -8.02 -2.91
C LEU A 13 0.07 -9.25 -3.08
N GLU A 14 0.08 -10.15 -2.09
CA GLU A 14 0.75 -11.45 -2.17
C GLU A 14 0.24 -12.27 -3.36
N GLU A 15 -1.09 -12.41 -3.53
CA GLU A 15 -1.68 -13.06 -4.71
C GLU A 15 -1.27 -12.37 -6.02
N GLN A 16 -1.16 -11.04 -6.03
CA GLN A 16 -0.78 -10.29 -7.23
C GLN A 16 0.70 -10.48 -7.59
N ILE A 17 1.59 -10.55 -6.61
CA ILE A 17 3.03 -10.80 -6.84
C ILE A 17 3.20 -12.22 -7.38
N GLU A 18 2.57 -13.20 -6.75
CA GLU A 18 2.63 -14.61 -7.15
C GLU A 18 2.08 -14.83 -8.57
N SER A 19 1.05 -14.08 -8.94
CA SER A 19 0.46 -14.18 -10.28
C SER A 19 1.40 -13.77 -11.42
N GLY A 20 2.45 -12.99 -11.14
CA GLY A 20 3.36 -12.46 -12.16
C GLY A 20 2.71 -11.52 -13.19
N LYS A 21 1.44 -11.12 -12.98
CA LYS A 21 0.63 -10.41 -13.98
C LYS A 21 1.10 -8.98 -14.27
N TYR A 22 1.74 -8.33 -13.30
CA TYR A 22 2.09 -6.91 -13.38
C TYR A 22 3.60 -6.78 -13.64
N PRO A 23 4.02 -6.19 -14.77
CA PRO A 23 5.44 -6.10 -15.11
C PRO A 23 6.27 -5.45 -14.01
N GLY A 24 7.35 -6.11 -13.61
CA GLY A 24 8.28 -5.63 -12.60
C GLY A 24 7.82 -5.77 -11.14
N VAL A 25 6.56 -6.16 -10.90
CA VAL A 25 6.07 -6.54 -9.56
C VAL A 25 6.41 -8.00 -9.34
N THR A 26 7.41 -8.27 -8.50
CA THR A 26 7.97 -9.63 -8.39
C THR A 26 8.65 -9.85 -7.04
N TRP A 27 8.76 -11.12 -6.65
CA TRP A 27 9.62 -11.57 -5.57
C TRP A 27 11.09 -11.38 -5.97
N LEU A 28 11.85 -10.68 -5.12
CA LEU A 28 13.31 -10.66 -5.20
C LEU A 28 13.91 -11.82 -4.41
N ASP A 29 13.27 -12.17 -3.29
CA ASP A 29 13.58 -13.33 -2.48
C ASP A 29 12.28 -13.81 -1.82
N GLN A 30 11.71 -14.89 -2.36
CA GLN A 30 10.44 -15.45 -1.86
C GLN A 30 10.62 -16.06 -0.46
N SER A 31 11.79 -16.59 -0.14
CA SER A 31 12.07 -17.18 1.19
C SER A 31 12.10 -16.12 2.29
N ALA A 32 12.70 -14.97 2.00
CA ALA A 32 12.76 -13.82 2.91
C ALA A 32 11.52 -12.90 2.82
N GLN A 33 10.57 -13.22 1.93
CA GLN A 33 9.36 -12.45 1.62
C GLN A 33 9.68 -11.02 1.16
N ILE A 34 10.73 -10.88 0.35
CA ILE A 34 11.18 -9.60 -0.21
C ILE A 34 10.67 -9.49 -1.65
N PHE A 35 9.98 -8.40 -1.94
CA PHE A 35 9.42 -8.12 -3.26
C PHE A 35 9.70 -6.68 -3.67
N GLN A 36 9.53 -6.40 -4.96
CA GLN A 36 9.64 -5.04 -5.49
C GLN A 36 8.37 -4.62 -6.22
N ILE A 37 8.13 -3.31 -6.25
CA ILE A 37 7.07 -2.67 -7.02
C ILE A 37 7.70 -1.53 -7.85
N PRO A 38 7.48 -1.48 -9.18
CA PRO A 38 7.90 -0.33 -10.00
C PRO A 38 7.22 0.95 -9.51
N TRP A 39 8.00 2.01 -9.36
CA TRP A 39 7.53 3.27 -8.79
C TRP A 39 7.80 4.48 -9.68
N ARG A 40 7.92 4.26 -11.00
CA ARG A 40 8.20 5.28 -12.01
C ARG A 40 7.28 6.49 -11.87
N HIS A 41 7.86 7.67 -12.12
CA HIS A 41 7.18 8.94 -12.04
C HIS A 41 6.41 9.24 -13.34
N ALA A 42 5.16 9.67 -13.23
CA ALA A 42 4.26 9.84 -14.38
C ALA A 42 4.76 10.88 -15.40
N ALA A 43 5.49 11.90 -14.93
CA ALA A 43 6.09 12.91 -15.79
C ALA A 43 7.32 12.44 -16.59
N ARG A 44 7.75 11.17 -16.46
CA ARG A 44 8.91 10.66 -17.20
C ARG A 44 8.51 10.25 -18.62
N HIS A 45 9.35 10.56 -19.60
CA HIS A 45 9.18 10.11 -20.98
C HIS A 45 8.99 8.59 -21.03
N GLY A 46 8.00 8.12 -21.80
CA GLY A 46 7.67 6.70 -21.96
C GLY A 46 6.93 6.08 -20.77
N TRP A 47 6.41 6.89 -19.84
CA TRP A 47 5.46 6.41 -18.83
C TRP A 47 4.08 6.21 -19.47
N SER A 48 3.41 5.10 -19.16
CA SER A 48 2.07 4.81 -19.66
C SER A 48 1.18 4.16 -18.60
N ILE A 49 -0.12 4.43 -18.67
CA ILE A 49 -1.10 3.86 -17.73
C ILE A 49 -1.14 2.33 -17.83
N ASP A 50 -1.09 1.81 -19.05
CA ASP A 50 -1.25 0.38 -19.34
C ASP A 50 0.00 -0.45 -19.01
N GLN A 51 1.10 0.19 -18.63
CA GLN A 51 2.30 -0.50 -18.13
C GLN A 51 2.58 -0.12 -16.67
N ASP A 52 2.75 1.17 -16.39
CA ASP A 52 3.26 1.67 -15.11
C ASP A 52 2.18 1.85 -14.03
N ALA A 53 0.89 1.84 -14.39
CA ALA A 53 -0.21 2.03 -13.44
C ALA A 53 -1.08 0.78 -13.23
N THR A 54 -0.73 -0.34 -13.85
CA THR A 54 -1.56 -1.56 -13.91
C THR A 54 -1.87 -2.15 -12.53
N LEU A 55 -0.87 -2.29 -11.65
CA LEU A 55 -1.07 -2.76 -10.28
C LEU A 55 -2.00 -1.82 -9.49
N PHE A 56 -1.74 -0.51 -9.56
CA PHE A 56 -2.53 0.50 -8.84
C PHE A 56 -3.98 0.56 -9.32
N ARG A 57 -4.19 0.46 -10.64
CA ARG A 57 -5.51 0.36 -11.27
C ARG A 57 -6.24 -0.89 -10.78
N SER A 58 -5.55 -2.03 -10.75
CA SER A 58 -6.13 -3.30 -10.27
C SER A 58 -6.57 -3.20 -8.81
N TRP A 59 -5.76 -2.59 -7.94
CA TRP A 59 -6.16 -2.33 -6.56
C TRP A 59 -7.39 -1.41 -6.48
N ALA A 60 -7.44 -0.34 -7.28
CA ALA A 60 -8.59 0.56 -7.34
C ALA A 60 -9.87 -0.16 -7.79
N MET A 61 -9.76 -1.10 -8.75
CA MET A 61 -10.87 -1.96 -9.20
C MET A 61 -11.30 -2.94 -8.11
N HIS A 62 -10.35 -3.66 -7.50
CA HIS A 62 -10.60 -4.58 -6.39
C HIS A 62 -11.29 -3.89 -5.21
N THR A 63 -10.92 -2.63 -4.97
CA THR A 63 -11.51 -1.82 -3.91
C THR A 63 -12.83 -1.13 -4.28
N GLY A 64 -13.29 -1.29 -5.51
CA GLY A 64 -14.49 -0.64 -6.03
C GLY A 64 -14.38 0.89 -6.14
N ARG A 65 -13.17 1.44 -5.98
CA ARG A 65 -12.86 2.88 -6.09
C ARG A 65 -12.68 3.33 -7.54
N TYR A 66 -12.56 2.38 -8.46
CA TYR A 66 -12.54 2.62 -9.89
C TYR A 66 -13.32 1.52 -10.62
N ARG A 67 -14.24 1.92 -11.49
CA ARG A 67 -15.05 1.03 -12.33
C ARG A 67 -14.73 1.30 -13.80
N LEU A 68 -14.19 0.28 -14.46
CA LEU A 68 -13.86 0.36 -15.88
C LEU A 68 -15.11 0.68 -16.72
N GLY A 69 -14.99 1.63 -17.65
CA GLY A 69 -16.07 2.07 -18.53
C GLY A 69 -17.09 3.03 -17.88
N ARG A 70 -17.03 3.23 -16.56
CA ARG A 70 -17.91 4.16 -15.84
C ARG A 70 -17.15 5.37 -15.30
N ASP A 71 -16.00 5.15 -14.68
CA ASP A 71 -15.22 6.21 -14.07
C ASP A 71 -14.08 6.64 -15.02
N LYS A 72 -13.68 7.92 -14.97
CA LYS A 72 -12.50 8.41 -15.69
C LYS A 72 -11.23 7.84 -15.05
N PRO A 73 -10.26 7.32 -15.84
CA PRO A 73 -8.97 6.91 -15.32
C PRO A 73 -8.23 8.02 -14.57
N ASP A 74 -7.79 7.74 -13.34
CA ASP A 74 -6.95 8.65 -12.53
C ASP A 74 -5.80 7.88 -11.86
N PRO A 75 -4.70 7.65 -12.58
CA PRO A 75 -3.52 6.95 -12.08
C PRO A 75 -2.86 7.63 -10.86
N LYS A 76 -2.96 8.96 -10.76
CA LYS A 76 -2.39 9.72 -9.62
C LYS A 76 -3.12 9.30 -8.34
N THR A 77 -4.44 9.31 -8.38
CA THR A 77 -5.29 8.90 -7.24
C THR A 77 -5.09 7.42 -6.89
N TRP A 78 -5.02 6.53 -7.88
CA TRP A 78 -4.80 5.11 -7.63
C TRP A 78 -3.47 4.85 -6.91
N LYS A 79 -2.38 5.45 -7.40
CA LYS A 79 -1.03 5.32 -6.82
C LYS A 79 -0.98 5.89 -5.40
N ALA A 80 -1.59 7.06 -5.17
CA ALA A 80 -1.63 7.67 -3.85
C ALA A 80 -2.39 6.81 -2.83
N ASN A 81 -3.58 6.31 -3.21
CA ASN A 81 -4.38 5.42 -2.36
C ASN A 81 -3.67 4.10 -2.05
N PHE A 82 -3.03 3.51 -3.05
CA PHE A 82 -2.24 2.29 -2.86
C PHE A 82 -1.11 2.50 -1.86
N ARG A 83 -0.34 3.59 -2.01
CA ARG A 83 0.74 3.96 -1.07
C ARG A 83 0.22 4.11 0.36
N CYS A 84 -0.90 4.82 0.55
CA CYS A 84 -1.48 4.99 1.88
C CYS A 84 -1.89 3.65 2.49
N ALA A 85 -2.52 2.77 1.71
CA ALA A 85 -2.87 1.44 2.18
C ALA A 85 -1.63 0.60 2.52
N LEU A 86 -0.55 0.69 1.73
CA LEU A 86 0.70 -0.02 1.99
C LEU A 86 1.38 0.48 3.28
N ASN A 87 1.43 1.80 3.47
CA ASN A 87 1.98 2.43 4.67
C ASN A 87 1.18 2.14 5.94
N SER A 88 -0.08 1.71 5.81
CA SER A 88 -0.91 1.32 6.96
C SER A 88 -0.66 -0.12 7.43
N LEU A 89 0.11 -0.91 6.67
CA LEU A 89 0.46 -2.28 7.05
C LEU A 89 1.63 -2.25 8.04
N THR A 90 1.40 -2.76 9.25
CA THR A 90 2.44 -2.88 10.28
C THR A 90 3.42 -4.03 10.02
N ASP A 91 3.00 -4.99 9.21
CA ASP A 91 3.74 -6.20 8.83
C ASP A 91 4.34 -6.12 7.42
N VAL A 92 4.45 -4.91 6.85
CA VAL A 92 5.17 -4.66 5.59
C VAL A 92 6.09 -3.46 5.78
N CYS A 93 7.38 -3.64 5.51
CA CYS A 93 8.40 -2.60 5.68
C CYS A 93 9.12 -2.30 4.36
N GLU A 94 9.37 -1.03 4.07
CA GLU A 94 10.18 -0.61 2.91
C GLU A 94 11.68 -0.78 3.21
N LEU A 95 12.39 -1.51 2.36
CA LEU A 95 13.86 -1.62 2.37
C LEU A 95 14.43 -0.49 1.52
N GLN A 96 14.63 0.68 2.15
CA GLN A 96 15.04 1.90 1.44
C GLN A 96 16.43 1.80 0.83
N ASP A 97 17.34 1.07 1.48
CA ASP A 97 18.70 0.77 1.02
C ASP A 97 18.72 -0.01 -0.29
N ARG A 98 17.70 -0.85 -0.53
CA ARG A 98 17.54 -1.65 -1.75
C ARG A 98 16.67 -0.97 -2.81
N SER A 99 16.03 0.15 -2.46
CA SER A 99 15.07 0.83 -3.32
C SER A 99 15.76 1.83 -4.27
N ARG A 100 15.36 1.84 -5.54
CA ARG A 100 15.83 2.83 -6.51
C ARG A 100 14.79 3.92 -6.71
N LYS A 101 15.06 5.10 -6.15
CA LYS A 101 14.12 6.24 -6.14
C LYS A 101 14.01 6.98 -7.49
N ARG A 102 14.99 6.87 -8.39
CA ARG A 102 15.06 7.63 -9.65
C ARG A 102 15.37 6.77 -10.87
N GLY A 103 15.10 7.33 -12.05
CA GLY A 103 15.42 6.72 -13.34
C GLY A 103 14.29 5.87 -13.94
N HIS A 104 14.55 5.32 -15.13
CA HIS A 104 13.59 4.49 -15.88
C HIS A 104 13.12 3.28 -15.07
N LEU A 105 14.05 2.66 -14.36
CA LEU A 105 13.81 1.44 -13.60
C LEU A 105 13.51 1.73 -12.11
N ALA A 106 12.97 2.90 -11.79
CA ALA A 106 12.65 3.27 -10.41
C ALA A 106 11.72 2.23 -9.76
N SER A 107 12.10 1.74 -8.59
CA SER A 107 11.38 0.68 -7.86
C SER A 107 11.50 0.89 -6.37
N ARG A 108 10.50 0.40 -5.63
CA ARG A 108 10.51 0.30 -4.18
C ARG A 108 10.56 -1.16 -3.78
N VAL A 109 11.44 -1.48 -2.84
CA VAL A 109 11.63 -2.83 -2.33
C VAL A 109 11.00 -2.91 -0.95
N TYR A 110 10.22 -3.95 -0.72
CA TYR A 110 9.50 -4.18 0.52
C TYR A 110 9.78 -5.58 1.04
N ARG A 111 9.58 -5.77 2.34
CA ARG A 111 9.60 -7.07 3.00
C ARG A 111 8.29 -7.27 3.76
N MET A 112 7.63 -8.42 3.56
CA MET A 112 6.55 -8.83 4.44
C MET A 112 7.13 -9.51 5.68
N LEU A 113 6.70 -9.09 6.85
CA LEU A 113 7.05 -9.72 8.11
C LEU A 113 6.14 -10.93 8.33
N PRO A 114 6.64 -12.00 8.98
CA PRO A 114 5.78 -13.11 9.38
C PRO A 114 4.65 -12.57 10.28
N PRO A 115 3.43 -13.12 10.16
CA PRO A 115 2.35 -12.76 11.07
C PRO A 115 2.82 -13.04 12.50
N THR A 116 2.71 -12.07 13.38
CA THR A 116 2.97 -12.28 14.81
C THR A 116 1.99 -13.32 15.32
N THR A 117 2.46 -14.55 15.53
CA THR A 117 1.70 -15.55 16.30
C THR A 117 1.40 -14.94 17.67
N PRO A 118 0.12 -14.91 18.12
CA PRO A 118 -0.18 -14.44 19.47
C PRO A 118 0.49 -15.39 20.46
N GLN A 119 1.60 -14.95 21.04
CA GLN A 119 2.17 -15.56 22.24
C GLN A 119 1.08 -15.53 23.32
N THR A 120 0.67 -16.70 23.79
CA THR A 120 -0.25 -16.87 24.93
C THR A 120 0.42 -16.25 26.15
N THR A 121 0.14 -14.98 26.42
CA THR A 121 0.57 -14.34 27.67
C THR A 121 -0.36 -14.82 28.80
N PRO A 122 0.19 -15.21 29.97
CA PRO A 122 -0.64 -15.55 31.12
C PRO A 122 -1.47 -14.33 31.56
N PRO A 123 -2.63 -14.53 32.22
CA PRO A 123 -3.56 -13.45 32.51
C PRO A 123 -2.89 -12.39 33.38
N ARG A 124 -2.71 -11.20 32.82
CA ARG A 124 -2.16 -10.05 33.52
C ARG A 124 -3.17 -9.58 34.56
N THR A 125 -2.83 -9.76 35.84
CA THR A 125 -3.62 -9.27 36.97
C THR A 125 -3.88 -7.76 36.81
N ARG A 126 -5.15 -7.36 36.96
CA ARG A 126 -5.61 -5.97 36.83
C ARG A 126 -4.94 -5.08 37.89
N MET A 127 -4.00 -4.24 37.48
CA MET A 127 -3.71 -3.02 38.22
C MET A 127 -4.53 -1.89 37.61
N HIS A 128 -5.48 -1.40 38.41
CA HIS A 128 -6.22 -0.18 38.13
C HIS A 128 -5.26 0.98 38.36
N ASN A 129 -4.98 1.76 37.31
CA ASN A 129 -4.63 3.15 37.51
C ASN A 129 -5.22 3.99 36.38
N THR A 130 -5.82 5.09 36.80
CA THR A 130 -6.70 5.99 36.07
C THR A 130 -5.89 6.86 35.09
N GLY A 131 -6.47 7.16 33.92
CA GLY A 131 -5.98 8.26 33.08
C GLY A 131 -5.92 8.00 31.58
N ARG A 132 -7.08 8.17 30.92
CA ARG A 132 -7.21 8.90 29.64
C ARG A 132 -6.49 8.32 28.41
N THR A 133 -7.02 7.23 27.86
CA THR A 133 -6.73 6.78 26.49
C THR A 133 -7.98 6.21 25.83
N ASP A 134 -8.87 7.05 25.29
CA ASP A 134 -9.75 6.64 24.18
C ASP A 134 -10.43 7.86 23.53
N ARG A 135 -9.81 8.44 22.50
CA ARG A 135 -10.50 9.34 21.55
C ARG A 135 -9.76 9.62 20.23
N PHE A 136 -8.70 8.87 19.91
CA PHE A 136 -7.94 9.08 18.66
C PHE A 136 -8.16 7.98 17.59
N MET A 137 -8.67 6.81 17.96
CA MET A 137 -8.91 5.71 17.00
C MET A 137 -10.33 5.69 16.40
N GLN A 138 -11.30 6.43 16.98
CA GLN A 138 -12.63 6.57 16.39
C GLN A 138 -12.79 7.81 15.49
N GLN A 139 -11.90 8.80 15.58
CA GLN A 139 -11.99 10.02 14.77
C GLN A 139 -11.56 9.79 13.30
N ILE A 140 -10.64 8.86 13.04
CA ILE A 140 -10.11 8.59 11.69
C ILE A 140 -11.15 7.92 10.78
N TYR A 141 -12.11 7.17 11.33
CA TYR A 141 -13.17 6.54 10.53
C TYR A 141 -14.36 7.46 10.25
N HIS A 142 -14.47 8.62 10.93
CA HIS A 142 -15.65 9.49 10.82
C HIS A 142 -15.37 10.92 10.30
N TYR A 143 -14.11 11.31 10.10
CA TYR A 143 -13.74 12.59 9.45
C TYR A 143 -12.70 12.35 8.35
N GLY A 144 -13.13 12.29 7.09
CA GLY A 144 -12.23 12.10 5.95
C GLY A 144 -12.88 12.23 4.58
N PHE A 145 -13.93 13.04 4.50
CA PHE A 145 -14.49 13.61 3.29
C PHE A 145 -13.46 14.56 2.65
N MET A 146 -13.30 14.47 1.32
CA MET A 146 -12.76 15.48 0.42
C MET A 146 -11.61 16.36 0.96
N VAL A 147 -10.37 15.89 0.83
CA VAL A 147 -9.25 16.82 0.60
C VAL A 147 -8.79 16.67 -0.85
N ASN A 148 -9.19 17.64 -1.67
CA ASN A 148 -8.42 18.05 -2.83
C ASN A 148 -7.05 18.52 -2.30
N LEU A 149 -6.12 17.59 -2.13
CA LEU A 149 -4.73 17.93 -1.90
C LEU A 149 -4.05 17.91 -3.25
N SER A 150 -3.88 19.10 -3.83
CA SER A 150 -2.88 19.36 -4.85
C SER A 150 -1.50 19.11 -4.23
N VAL A 151 -1.11 17.84 -4.11
CA VAL A 151 0.27 17.48 -3.83
C VAL A 151 1.01 17.74 -5.13
N SER A 152 1.72 18.87 -5.13
CA SER A 152 2.78 19.17 -6.06
C SER A 152 3.87 18.11 -5.88
N MET A 153 4.27 17.53 -7.00
CA MET A 153 5.45 16.69 -7.12
C MET A 153 6.65 17.62 -7.01
N ASP A 154 7.40 17.51 -5.92
CA ASP A 154 8.87 17.59 -5.85
C ASP A 154 9.26 17.56 -4.36
N GLU A 155 10.38 16.90 -4.05
CA GLU A 155 11.01 16.87 -2.73
C GLU A 155 10.31 16.09 -1.59
N GLY A 156 10.57 14.78 -1.55
CA GLY A 156 11.50 14.23 -0.55
C GLY A 156 11.30 14.39 0.95
N ILE A 157 10.26 15.06 1.48
CA ILE A 157 10.08 15.22 2.94
C ILE A 157 8.65 14.90 3.37
N CYS A 158 8.52 13.87 4.22
CA CYS A 158 7.33 13.66 5.02
C CYS A 158 7.31 14.71 6.15
N TYR A 159 6.50 15.75 6.02
CA TYR A 159 5.97 16.45 7.19
C TYR A 159 4.57 15.87 7.49
N ILE A 160 4.48 15.20 8.63
CA ILE A 160 3.25 15.09 9.41
C ILE A 160 2.97 16.49 9.95
N MET A 161 1.94 17.13 9.44
CA MET A 161 1.13 18.09 10.22
C MET A 161 -0.25 17.47 10.41
#